data_AF-A0A1I3RS88-F1
#
_entry.id   AF-A0A1I3RS88-F1
#
_cell.length_a   1.000
_cell.length_b   1.000
_cell.length_c   1.000
_cell.angle_alpha   90.00
_cell.angle_beta   90.00
_cell.angle_gamma   90.00
#
_symmetry.space_group_name_H-M   'P 1'
#
loop_
_entity.id
_entity.type
_entity.pdbx_description
1 polymer ?
#
loop_
_entity_poly.entity_id
_entity_poly.type
_entity_poly.pdbx_seq_one_letter_code
_entity_poly.pdbx_strand_id
1 'polypeptide(L)'
;MGNLEPNSPLKERISLALNNEFLRNAVKFTTERLRKGKQTATDELGNWEEWRSYGQAIRMHTIAHLDYYLSQFVNNVRAAGGFVHFASTAREAVEIAMKIMEAKQAKSVVKSKSMVSEEVHINQALEEKGIEVVETDLGEYIIQLAGETPSHIIIPAIHKNKKQIAELLSQVAGEPLPADTAILAGFVRSKLREKFLSADIGITGCNFAIAESGSIVLFSNEGNARMVSTLPKTQITMMGMERIIPTWEDLEVMATLLPRAATGQKLTVYMSAITGPKRSEDGDGPEELHIIIIDNGRSNQLGDPEFQEVLNCIRCGACLNACPVYRHVGGHAYGWVYSGPIGAVLTPVLQAEKEKWGEVANASSLCGACYEACPVKIPLHDMLVYLRRRNVEQGTTKKREQWGMKVFQKVASSHKRYRLAIKAGRIGQKFVARKGEIKAKIGPLKKWTAHRTAPALAPRSFREMWQDLQQQQTQIELDPTIQKRMEEMLKKRGDQHESEQK
;
A
#
# COMPACT_ATOMS: atom_id res chain seq x y z
N MET A 1 -8.21 25.56 -5.84
CA MET A 1 -8.89 24.25 -5.68
C MET A 1 -8.64 23.83 -4.25
N GLY A 2 -9.67 23.57 -3.45
CA GLY A 2 -9.50 23.30 -2.02
C GLY A 2 -8.55 22.13 -1.78
N ASN A 3 -7.50 22.36 -0.99
CA ASN A 3 -6.60 21.30 -0.56
C ASN A 3 -7.42 20.24 0.18
N LEU A 4 -7.13 18.96 -0.08
CA LEU A 4 -7.76 17.86 0.62
C LEU A 4 -7.30 17.92 2.08
N GLU A 5 -8.12 18.50 2.96
CA GLU A 5 -7.87 18.49 4.38
C GLU A 5 -7.79 17.03 4.88
N PRO A 6 -6.63 16.57 5.39
CA PRO A 6 -6.43 15.17 5.78
C PRO A 6 -7.47 14.68 6.81
N ASN A 7 -7.97 15.61 7.64
CA ASN A 7 -8.94 15.35 8.70
C ASN A 7 -10.41 15.34 8.24
N SER A 8 -10.72 15.72 7.00
CA SER A 8 -12.10 15.64 6.46
C SER A 8 -12.56 14.17 6.33
N PRO A 9 -13.85 13.84 6.44
CA PRO A 9 -14.32 12.45 6.35
C PRO A 9 -13.90 11.75 5.05
N LEU A 10 -13.55 10.46 5.10
CA LEU A 10 -13.08 9.67 3.95
C LEU A 10 -13.97 9.82 2.70
N LYS A 11 -15.29 9.84 2.89
CA LYS A 11 -16.26 9.97 1.78
C LYS A 11 -16.16 11.32 1.08
N GLU A 12 -15.87 12.40 1.81
CA GLU A 12 -15.68 13.73 1.25
C GLU A 12 -14.40 13.78 0.42
N ARG A 13 -13.28 13.27 0.98
CA ARG A 13 -12.00 13.17 0.27
C ARG A 13 -12.11 12.37 -1.03
N ILE A 14 -12.79 11.22 -0.99
CA ILE A 14 -13.07 10.42 -2.19
C ILE A 14 -13.90 11.21 -3.20
N SER A 15 -14.94 11.92 -2.77
CA SER A 15 -15.80 12.69 -3.68
C SER A 15 -15.02 13.82 -4.37
N LEU A 16 -14.18 14.53 -3.63
CA LEU A 16 -13.32 15.58 -4.18
C LEU A 16 -12.33 15.01 -5.21
N ALA A 17 -11.68 13.89 -4.89
CA ALA A 17 -10.76 13.23 -5.81
C ALA A 17 -11.46 12.72 -7.08
N LEU A 18 -12.65 12.12 -6.97
CA LEU A 18 -13.39 11.59 -8.12
C LEU A 18 -13.87 12.70 -9.08
N ASN A 19 -14.12 13.89 -8.55
CA ASN A 19 -14.50 15.09 -9.31
C ASN A 19 -13.30 15.85 -9.89
N ASN A 20 -12.07 15.45 -9.58
CA ASN A 20 -10.86 16.03 -10.15
C ASN A 20 -10.37 15.18 -11.33
N GLU A 21 -10.80 15.53 -12.53
CA GLU A 21 -10.42 14.81 -13.76
C GLU A 21 -8.91 14.85 -14.03
N PHE A 22 -8.27 15.98 -13.75
CA PHE A 22 -6.84 16.14 -13.93
C PHE A 22 -6.04 15.18 -13.04
N LEU A 23 -6.33 15.15 -11.74
CA LEU A 23 -5.75 14.20 -10.78
C LEU A 23 -5.90 12.76 -11.29
N ARG A 24 -7.12 12.38 -11.67
CA ARG A 24 -7.43 11.02 -12.13
C ARG A 24 -6.61 10.64 -13.35
N ASN A 25 -6.48 11.53 -14.32
CA ASN A 25 -5.72 11.28 -15.54
C ASN A 25 -4.21 11.20 -15.24
N ALA A 26 -3.67 12.09 -14.40
CA ALA A 26 -2.25 12.09 -14.01
C ALA A 26 -1.84 10.81 -13.26
N VAL A 27 -2.64 10.41 -12.25
CA VAL A 27 -2.39 9.19 -11.48
C VAL A 27 -2.54 7.95 -12.38
N LYS A 28 -3.61 7.87 -13.19
CA LYS A 28 -3.84 6.75 -14.10
C LYS A 28 -2.70 6.59 -15.11
N PHE A 29 -2.24 7.68 -15.73
CA PHE A 29 -1.17 7.64 -16.72
C PHE A 29 0.13 7.12 -16.11
N THR A 30 0.54 7.68 -14.97
CA THR A 30 1.80 7.33 -14.31
C THR A 30 1.78 5.89 -13.80
N THR A 31 0.71 5.47 -13.13
CA THR A 31 0.56 4.10 -12.61
C THR A 31 0.55 3.04 -13.71
N GLU A 32 -0.09 3.30 -14.86
CA GLU A 32 -0.05 2.39 -16.02
C GLU A 32 1.36 2.28 -16.61
N ARG A 33 2.10 3.39 -16.70
CA ARG A 33 3.50 3.35 -17.13
C ARG A 33 4.36 2.49 -16.21
N LEU A 34 4.23 2.67 -14.90
CA LEU A 34 4.96 1.88 -13.90
C LEU A 34 4.57 0.40 -13.94
N ARG A 35 3.28 0.10 -14.09
CA ARG A 35 2.78 -1.28 -14.20
C ARG A 35 3.33 -1.99 -15.44
N LYS A 36 3.33 -1.32 -16.60
CA LYS A 36 3.92 -1.85 -17.83
C LYS A 36 5.43 -2.03 -17.72
N GLY A 37 6.13 -1.04 -17.17
CA GLY A 37 7.58 -1.12 -16.95
C GLY A 37 7.96 -2.30 -16.06
N LYS A 38 7.21 -2.51 -14.96
CA LYS A 38 7.36 -3.71 -14.13
C LYS A 38 7.19 -4.98 -14.97
N GLN A 39 6.08 -5.11 -15.70
CA GLN A 39 5.78 -6.32 -16.49
C GLN A 39 6.95 -6.66 -17.44
N THR A 40 7.39 -5.68 -18.24
CA THR A 40 8.52 -5.86 -19.15
C THR A 40 9.80 -6.29 -18.41
N ALA A 41 10.14 -5.61 -17.31
CA ALA A 41 11.36 -5.90 -16.56
C ALA A 41 11.32 -7.27 -15.86
N THR A 42 10.14 -7.74 -15.44
CA THR A 42 9.97 -9.06 -14.84
C THR A 42 9.95 -10.17 -15.88
N ASP A 43 9.40 -9.90 -17.07
CA ASP A 43 9.43 -10.83 -18.20
C ASP A 43 10.86 -11.02 -18.72
N GLU A 44 11.63 -9.93 -18.83
CA GLU A 44 13.06 -9.98 -19.19
C GLU A 44 13.93 -10.74 -18.18
N LEU A 45 13.62 -10.63 -16.88
CA LEU A 45 14.37 -11.34 -15.85
C LEU A 45 14.14 -12.85 -15.92
N GLY A 46 12.93 -13.27 -16.32
CA GLY A 46 12.50 -14.67 -16.18
C GLY A 46 12.32 -15.07 -14.72
N ASN A 47 11.73 -16.26 -14.50
CA ASN A 47 11.59 -16.90 -13.18
C ASN A 47 11.07 -15.95 -12.06
N TRP A 48 10.22 -14.99 -12.41
CA TRP A 48 9.79 -13.94 -11.47
C TRP A 48 9.12 -14.50 -10.22
N GLU A 49 8.34 -15.58 -10.35
CA GLU A 49 7.72 -16.23 -9.18
C GLU A 49 8.72 -16.88 -8.22
N GLU A 50 9.85 -17.38 -8.73
CA GLU A 50 10.92 -17.92 -7.89
C GLU A 50 11.61 -16.79 -7.13
N TRP A 51 12.00 -15.71 -7.83
CA TRP A 51 12.53 -14.50 -7.20
C TRP A 51 11.61 -13.95 -6.11
N ARG A 52 10.30 -13.91 -6.35
CA ARG A 52 9.30 -13.50 -5.35
C ARG A 52 9.26 -14.44 -4.14
N SER A 53 9.44 -15.73 -4.37
CA SER A 53 9.43 -16.75 -3.30
C SER A 53 10.68 -16.63 -2.43
N TYR A 54 11.86 -16.42 -3.04
CA TYR A 54 13.08 -16.12 -2.30
C TYR A 54 12.95 -14.82 -1.51
N GLY A 55 12.46 -13.75 -2.14
CA GLY A 55 12.22 -12.48 -1.45
C GLY A 55 11.25 -12.61 -0.27
N GLN A 56 10.15 -13.37 -0.46
CA GLN A 56 9.21 -13.67 0.62
C GLN A 56 9.90 -14.44 1.76
N ALA A 57 10.65 -15.51 1.44
CA ALA A 57 11.32 -16.35 2.43
C ALA A 57 12.33 -15.56 3.28
N ILE A 58 13.16 -14.73 2.64
CA ILE A 58 14.11 -13.84 3.33
C ILE A 58 13.37 -12.93 4.31
N ARG A 59 12.32 -12.25 3.83
CA ARG A 59 11.57 -11.30 4.68
C ARG A 59 10.86 -12.03 5.83
N MET A 60 10.19 -13.14 5.56
CA MET A 60 9.51 -13.94 6.60
C MET A 60 10.50 -14.44 7.67
N HIS A 61 11.63 -15.00 7.25
CA HIS A 61 12.70 -15.44 8.15
C HIS A 61 13.22 -14.29 9.00
N THR A 62 13.49 -13.14 8.38
CA THR A 62 14.00 -11.97 9.09
C THR A 62 13.02 -11.46 10.12
N ILE A 63 11.74 -11.33 9.78
CA ILE A 63 10.71 -10.84 10.71
C ILE A 63 10.46 -11.84 11.86
N ALA A 64 10.57 -13.14 11.60
CA ALA A 64 10.45 -14.17 12.65
C ALA A 64 11.62 -14.15 13.65
N HIS A 65 12.79 -13.64 13.26
CA HIS A 65 14.00 -13.55 14.09
C HIS A 65 14.47 -12.09 14.24
N LEU A 66 13.50 -11.17 14.31
CA LEU A 66 13.76 -9.73 14.19
C LEU A 66 14.64 -9.20 15.35
N ASP A 67 14.44 -9.70 16.55
CA ASP A 67 15.21 -9.39 17.75
C ASP A 67 16.70 -9.76 17.60
N TYR A 68 16.96 -10.96 17.07
CA TYR A 68 18.31 -11.44 16.78
C TYR A 68 19.01 -10.53 15.77
N TYR A 69 18.36 -10.25 14.63
CA TYR A 69 18.96 -9.43 13.58
C TYR A 69 19.12 -7.98 13.99
N LEU A 70 18.17 -7.39 14.72
CA LEU A 70 18.33 -6.06 15.28
C LEU A 70 19.52 -6.00 16.24
N SER A 71 19.70 -7.01 17.09
CA SER A 71 20.84 -7.09 18.01
C SER A 71 22.17 -7.18 17.25
N GLN A 72 22.23 -8.04 16.23
CA GLN A 72 23.41 -8.17 15.37
C GLN A 72 23.74 -6.83 14.67
N PHE A 73 22.73 -6.20 14.07
CA PHE A 73 22.86 -4.89 13.43
C PHE A 73 23.38 -3.81 14.38
N VAL A 74 22.79 -3.69 15.56
CA VAL A 74 23.19 -2.69 16.56
C VAL A 74 24.65 -2.88 16.98
N ASN A 75 25.06 -4.13 17.22
CA ASN A 75 26.44 -4.44 17.59
C ASN A 75 27.40 -4.04 16.48
N ASN A 76 27.07 -4.34 15.23
CA ASN A 76 27.91 -4.02 14.08
C ASN A 76 27.98 -2.52 13.78
N VAL A 77 26.87 -1.78 13.91
CA VAL A 77 26.86 -0.31 13.78
C VAL A 77 27.76 0.33 14.83
N ARG A 78 27.65 -0.13 16.09
CA ARG A 78 28.48 0.38 17.20
C ARG A 78 29.95 0.03 16.99
N ALA A 79 30.25 -1.18 16.53
CA ALA A 79 31.63 -1.58 16.20
C ALA A 79 32.22 -0.72 15.06
N ALA A 80 31.39 -0.28 14.12
CA ALA A 80 31.77 0.66 13.06
C ALA A 80 31.84 2.13 13.52
N GLY A 81 31.59 2.43 14.81
CA GLY A 81 31.65 3.80 15.36
C GLY A 81 30.35 4.61 15.25
N GLY A 82 29.24 4.00 14.85
CA GLY A 82 27.93 4.65 14.81
C GLY A 82 27.17 4.59 16.15
N PHE A 83 26.26 5.54 16.35
CA PHE A 83 25.34 5.58 17.47
C PHE A 83 23.98 4.99 17.08
N VAL A 84 23.41 4.14 17.95
CA VAL A 84 22.07 3.56 17.73
C VAL A 84 21.14 3.93 18.87
N HIS A 85 19.96 4.42 18.49
CA HIS A 85 18.88 4.87 19.36
C HIS A 85 17.61 4.09 19.02
N PHE A 86 16.83 3.75 20.04
CA PHE A 86 15.53 3.11 19.87
C PHE A 86 14.42 4.07 20.25
N ALA A 87 13.37 4.11 19.45
CA ALA A 87 12.18 4.89 19.69
C ALA A 87 10.94 3.98 19.61
N SER A 88 10.23 3.86 20.72
CA SER A 88 8.98 3.10 20.81
C SER A 88 7.83 3.81 20.11
N THR A 89 7.89 5.14 20.04
CA THR A 89 6.83 6.00 19.49
C THR A 89 7.38 7.08 18.56
N ALA A 90 6.52 7.64 17.72
CA ALA A 90 6.83 8.83 16.91
C ALA A 90 7.38 9.99 17.76
N ARG A 91 6.79 10.23 18.94
CA ARG A 91 7.20 11.31 19.85
C ARG A 91 8.64 11.11 20.33
N GLU A 92 8.98 9.89 20.76
CA GLU A 92 10.32 9.55 21.23
C GLU A 92 11.36 9.66 20.11
N ALA A 93 11.01 9.28 18.88
CA ALA A 93 11.88 9.44 17.71
C ALA A 93 12.22 10.93 17.46
N VAL A 94 11.22 11.81 17.56
CA VAL A 94 11.39 13.26 17.45
C VAL A 94 12.22 13.81 18.61
N GLU A 95 11.96 13.39 19.85
CA GLU A 95 12.75 13.80 21.02
C GLU A 95 14.23 13.43 20.90
N ILE A 96 14.54 12.23 20.40
CA ILE A 96 15.92 11.79 20.15
C ILE A 96 16.57 12.66 19.07
N ALA A 97 15.89 12.87 17.94
CA ALA A 97 16.39 13.73 16.89
C ALA A 97 16.66 15.16 17.41
N MET A 98 15.72 15.75 18.16
CA MET A 98 15.86 17.07 18.78
C MET A 98 17.08 17.17 19.70
N LYS A 99 17.33 16.16 20.54
CA LYS A 99 18.53 16.14 21.40
C LYS A 99 19.83 16.15 20.59
N ILE A 100 19.85 15.45 19.45
CA ILE A 100 21.00 15.47 18.52
C ILE A 100 21.14 16.86 17.91
N MET A 101 20.05 17.47 17.45
CA MET A 101 20.05 18.83 16.90
C MET A 101 20.59 19.85 17.91
N GLU A 102 20.11 19.81 19.16
CA GLU A 102 20.54 20.67 20.25
C GLU A 102 22.03 20.49 20.57
N ALA A 103 22.49 19.25 20.67
CA ALA A 103 23.90 18.94 20.93
C ALA A 103 24.83 19.44 19.82
N LYS A 104 24.35 19.48 18.57
CA LYS A 104 25.07 20.01 17.40
C LYS A 104 24.83 21.49 17.15
N GLN A 105 24.00 22.15 17.96
CA GLN A 105 23.57 23.54 17.73
C GLN A 105 23.07 23.77 16.30
N ALA A 106 22.43 22.76 15.72
CA ALA A 106 22.02 22.75 14.32
C ALA A 106 20.92 23.77 14.07
N LYS A 107 21.05 24.52 12.97
CA LYS A 107 20.07 25.49 12.48
C LYS A 107 19.46 25.06 11.15
N SER A 108 20.09 24.10 10.47
CA SER A 108 19.70 23.66 9.14
C SER A 108 19.87 22.15 8.95
N VAL A 109 18.90 21.55 8.27
CA VAL A 109 18.82 20.14 7.97
C VAL A 109 18.51 19.94 6.49
N VAL A 110 19.28 19.07 5.84
CA VAL A 110 18.93 18.53 4.52
C VAL A 110 18.46 17.10 4.67
N LYS A 111 17.36 16.77 4.01
CA LYS A 111 16.70 15.47 4.17
C LYS A 111 16.50 14.79 2.82
N SER A 112 16.88 13.53 2.75
CA SER A 112 16.46 12.66 1.65
C SER A 112 15.07 12.10 1.94
N LYS A 113 14.36 11.72 0.89
CA LYS A 113 13.05 11.09 1.00
C LYS A 113 13.03 9.90 1.98
N SER A 114 12.06 9.91 2.89
CA SER A 114 11.84 8.80 3.82
C SER A 114 10.40 8.77 4.33
N MET A 115 9.73 7.62 4.18
CA MET A 115 8.35 7.48 4.66
C MET A 115 8.26 7.50 6.20
N VAL A 116 9.28 7.00 6.90
CA VAL A 116 9.24 6.93 8.38
C VAL A 116 9.46 8.30 9.01
N SER A 117 10.21 9.19 8.37
CA SER A 117 10.32 10.57 8.83
C SER A 117 9.02 11.36 8.60
N GLU A 118 8.28 11.07 7.51
CA GLU A 118 6.93 11.62 7.31
C GLU A 118 5.96 11.08 8.38
N GLU A 119 6.06 9.79 8.70
CA GLU A 119 5.23 9.12 9.71
C GLU A 119 5.35 9.77 11.10
N VAL A 120 6.55 10.26 11.45
CA VAL A 120 6.81 10.93 12.74
C VAL A 120 6.73 12.45 12.66
N HIS A 121 6.39 13.00 11.49
CA HIS A 121 6.27 14.45 11.25
C HIS A 121 7.53 15.24 11.63
N ILE A 122 8.72 14.70 11.32
CA ILE A 122 9.98 15.30 11.77
C ILE A 122 10.19 16.73 11.23
N ASN A 123 9.78 17.01 9.99
CA ASN A 123 9.97 18.33 9.38
C ASN A 123 9.23 19.39 10.18
N GLN A 124 7.93 19.17 10.46
CA GLN A 124 7.12 20.09 11.24
C GLN A 124 7.71 20.29 12.65
N ALA A 125 8.13 19.22 13.32
CA ALA A 125 8.67 19.32 14.67
C ALA A 125 9.99 20.13 14.74
N LEU A 126 10.84 20.02 13.73
CA LEU A 126 12.08 20.79 13.60
C LEU A 126 11.80 22.26 13.24
N GLU A 127 10.88 22.50 12.30
CA GLU A 127 10.46 23.84 11.86
C GLU A 127 9.83 24.64 13.02
N GLU A 128 9.03 24.01 13.88
CA GLU A 128 8.45 24.61 15.10
C GLU A 128 9.54 25.10 16.09
N LYS A 129 10.76 24.58 15.97
CA LYS A 129 11.92 24.98 16.77
C LYS A 129 12.86 25.94 16.04
N GLY A 130 12.46 26.42 14.86
CA GLY A 130 13.23 27.36 14.05
C GLY A 130 14.41 26.72 13.32
N ILE A 131 14.45 25.39 13.18
CA ILE A 131 15.44 24.68 12.38
C ILE A 131 14.91 24.63 10.94
N GLU A 132 15.68 25.13 9.98
CA GLU A 132 15.33 25.03 8.57
C GLU A 132 15.46 23.57 8.11
N VAL A 133 14.40 23.00 7.54
CA VAL A 133 14.43 21.64 6.97
C VAL A 133 14.18 21.74 5.47
N VAL A 134 15.05 21.13 4.67
CA VAL A 134 14.93 21.12 3.21
C VAL A 134 14.88 19.69 2.69
N GLU A 135 13.78 19.33 2.02
CA GLU A 135 13.69 18.10 1.24
C GLU A 135 14.57 18.17 0.00
N THR A 136 15.27 17.09 -0.29
CA THR A 136 16.28 17.06 -1.34
C THR A 136 15.95 16.14 -2.51
N ASP A 137 14.89 15.34 -2.38
CA ASP A 137 14.25 14.65 -3.50
C ASP A 137 13.37 15.65 -4.25
N LEU A 138 13.49 15.73 -5.57
CA LEU A 138 12.75 16.73 -6.36
C LEU A 138 11.24 16.64 -6.13
N GLY A 139 10.70 15.42 -6.03
CA GLY A 139 9.29 15.20 -5.77
C GLY A 139 8.87 15.68 -4.38
N GLU A 140 9.64 15.35 -3.35
CA GLU A 140 9.38 15.81 -1.98
C GLU A 140 9.56 17.32 -1.85
N TYR A 141 10.58 17.92 -2.46
CA TYR A 141 10.82 19.36 -2.44
C TYR A 141 9.66 20.15 -3.07
N ILE A 142 9.13 19.67 -4.21
CA ILE A 142 7.95 20.26 -4.84
C ILE A 142 6.74 20.22 -3.90
N ILE A 143 6.58 19.13 -3.14
CA ILE A 143 5.46 18.93 -2.24
C ILE A 143 5.62 19.76 -0.95
N GLN A 144 6.84 19.87 -0.43
CA GLN A 144 7.19 20.76 0.68
C GLN A 144 6.86 22.22 0.32
N LEU A 145 7.32 22.70 -0.84
CA LEU A 145 7.02 24.05 -1.33
C LEU A 145 5.52 24.29 -1.52
N ALA A 146 4.76 23.25 -1.87
CA ALA A 146 3.31 23.33 -2.03
C ALA A 146 2.54 23.25 -0.71
N GLY A 147 3.19 22.94 0.42
CA GLY A 147 2.52 22.67 1.69
C GLY A 147 1.58 21.46 1.62
N GLU A 148 1.95 20.45 0.84
CA GLU A 148 1.14 19.25 0.61
C GLU A 148 1.79 18.01 1.25
N THR A 149 1.05 16.90 1.32
CA THR A 149 1.62 15.59 1.70
C THR A 149 1.96 14.75 0.46
N PRO A 150 2.84 13.74 0.57
CA PRO A 150 3.14 12.86 -0.55
C PRO A 150 1.93 12.05 -1.01
N SER A 151 1.64 12.02 -2.31
CA SER A 151 0.52 11.25 -2.87
C SER A 151 0.93 9.83 -3.28
N HIS A 152 2.22 9.54 -3.47
CA HIS A 152 2.74 8.22 -3.80
C HIS A 152 4.10 7.94 -3.15
N ILE A 153 4.30 6.70 -2.71
CA ILE A 153 5.52 6.26 -1.99
C ILE A 153 6.80 6.46 -2.80
N ILE A 154 6.74 6.42 -4.14
CA ILE A 154 7.93 6.62 -5.01
C ILE A 154 7.88 7.95 -5.77
N ILE A 155 6.68 8.49 -6.04
CA ILE A 155 6.50 9.66 -6.91
C ILE A 155 5.63 10.68 -6.17
N PRO A 156 6.16 11.41 -5.17
CA PRO A 156 5.38 12.19 -4.22
C PRO A 156 4.39 13.15 -4.89
N ALA A 157 4.86 13.82 -5.96
CA ALA A 157 4.10 14.79 -6.75
C ALA A 157 3.34 14.19 -7.96
N ILE A 158 2.95 12.90 -7.93
CA ILE A 158 2.23 12.22 -9.02
C ILE A 158 0.96 12.96 -9.49
N HIS A 159 0.36 13.77 -8.63
CA HIS A 159 -0.86 14.55 -8.89
C HIS A 159 -0.61 15.94 -9.47
N LYS A 160 0.65 16.37 -9.67
CA LYS A 160 0.99 17.66 -10.28
C LYS A 160 1.51 17.49 -11.70
N ASN A 161 1.18 18.44 -12.58
CA ASN A 161 1.78 18.52 -13.91
C ASN A 161 2.94 19.53 -13.95
N LYS A 162 3.71 19.48 -15.04
CA LYS A 162 4.84 20.38 -15.30
C LYS A 162 4.50 21.88 -15.28
N LYS A 163 3.27 22.29 -15.64
CA LYS A 163 2.87 23.71 -15.61
C LYS A 163 2.69 24.19 -14.17
N GLN A 164 1.99 23.41 -13.35
CA GLN A 164 1.81 23.69 -11.93
C GLN A 164 3.16 23.70 -11.18
N ILE A 165 4.07 22.80 -11.55
CA ILE A 165 5.43 22.78 -10.99
C ILE A 165 6.20 24.04 -11.42
N ALA A 166 6.09 24.46 -12.68
CA ALA A 166 6.73 25.68 -13.17
C ALA A 166 6.20 26.93 -12.47
N GLU A 167 4.88 27.05 -12.29
CA GLU A 167 4.26 28.15 -11.55
C GLU A 167 4.79 28.23 -10.11
N LEU A 168 4.86 27.08 -9.42
CA LEU A 168 5.39 26.99 -8.05
C LEU A 168 6.87 27.39 -7.99
N LEU A 169 7.71 26.83 -8.87
CA LEU A 169 9.13 27.14 -8.89
C LEU A 169 9.43 28.56 -9.35
N SER A 170 8.58 29.16 -10.19
CA SER A 170 8.70 30.57 -10.60
C SER A 170 8.52 31.52 -9.42
N GLN A 171 7.59 31.20 -8.50
CA GLN A 171 7.39 31.98 -7.27
C GLN A 171 8.64 31.94 -6.38
N VAL A 172 9.29 30.78 -6.28
CA VAL A 172 10.54 30.61 -5.51
C VAL A 172 11.73 31.28 -6.21
N ALA A 173 11.76 31.26 -7.54
CA ALA A 173 12.80 31.92 -8.33
C ALA A 173 12.70 33.45 -8.30
N GLY A 174 11.49 33.99 -8.08
CA GLY A 174 11.20 35.42 -8.26
C GLY A 174 11.06 35.83 -9.73
N GLU A 175 11.09 34.88 -10.65
CA GLU A 175 10.97 35.10 -12.10
C GLU A 175 10.24 33.93 -12.80
N PRO A 176 9.61 34.16 -13.97
CA PRO A 176 8.93 33.10 -14.70
C PRO A 176 9.90 32.03 -15.23
N LEU A 177 9.70 30.78 -14.79
CA LEU A 177 10.38 29.61 -15.34
C LEU A 177 9.50 28.92 -16.39
N PRO A 178 10.07 28.53 -17.54
CA PRO A 178 9.32 27.76 -18.54
C PRO A 178 8.95 26.37 -18.01
N ALA A 179 7.80 25.84 -18.45
CA ALA A 179 7.31 24.50 -18.11
C ALA A 179 8.06 23.38 -18.88
N ASP A 180 9.38 23.38 -18.75
CA ASP A 180 10.32 22.42 -19.30
C ASP A 180 11.03 21.65 -18.17
N THR A 181 11.04 20.32 -18.26
CA THR A 181 11.56 19.47 -17.19
C THR A 181 13.05 19.64 -16.93
N ALA A 182 13.86 19.89 -17.97
CA ALA A 182 15.30 20.05 -17.80
C ALA A 182 15.62 21.38 -17.12
N ILE A 183 14.90 22.45 -17.48
CA ILE A 183 15.06 23.77 -16.87
C ILE A 183 14.62 23.74 -15.40
N LEU A 184 13.44 23.20 -15.10
CA LEU A 184 12.91 23.12 -13.73
C LEU A 184 13.81 22.28 -12.82
N ALA A 185 14.26 21.10 -13.29
CA ALA A 185 15.20 20.28 -12.55
C ALA A 185 16.56 20.96 -12.38
N GLY A 186 17.03 21.69 -13.40
CA GLY A 186 18.27 22.48 -13.36
C GLY A 186 18.24 23.56 -12.28
N PHE A 187 17.13 24.30 -12.19
CA PHE A 187 16.90 25.31 -11.16
C PHE A 187 16.92 24.70 -9.75
N VAL A 188 16.12 23.66 -9.52
CA VAL A 188 16.07 22.98 -8.21
C VAL A 188 17.44 22.43 -7.83
N ARG A 189 18.15 21.80 -8.76
CA ARG A 189 19.50 21.29 -8.53
C ARG A 189 20.48 22.38 -8.13
N SER A 190 20.41 23.56 -8.74
CA SER A 190 21.26 24.70 -8.37
C SER A 190 20.97 25.16 -6.94
N LYS A 191 19.68 25.31 -6.59
CA LYS A 191 19.25 25.73 -5.26
C LYS A 191 19.62 24.71 -4.17
N LEU A 192 19.36 23.43 -4.40
CA LEU A 192 19.67 22.39 -3.43
C LEU A 192 21.18 22.21 -3.22
N ARG A 193 22.02 22.50 -4.23
CA ARG A 193 23.48 22.42 -4.09
C ARG A 193 24.03 23.32 -3.00
N GLU A 194 23.53 24.54 -2.89
CA GLU A 194 23.90 25.47 -1.82
C GLU A 194 23.51 24.89 -0.46
N LYS A 195 22.28 24.35 -0.35
CA LYS A 195 21.76 23.75 0.89
C LYS A 195 22.56 22.54 1.35
N PHE A 196 22.96 21.63 0.44
CA PHE A 196 23.77 20.47 0.83
C PHE A 196 25.13 20.86 1.43
N LEU A 197 25.73 21.96 0.95
CA LEU A 197 27.04 22.42 1.42
C LEU A 197 26.98 23.19 2.73
N SER A 198 25.84 23.83 3.03
CA SER A 198 25.67 24.66 4.22
C SER A 198 24.97 23.95 5.38
N ALA A 199 24.37 22.78 5.15
CA ALA A 199 23.55 22.10 6.16
C ALA A 199 24.37 21.53 7.31
N ASP A 200 23.84 21.67 8.53
CA ASP A 200 24.49 21.15 9.74
C ASP A 200 24.32 19.63 9.86
N ILE A 201 23.12 19.14 9.54
CA ILE A 201 22.74 17.73 9.68
C ILE A 201 22.09 17.19 8.41
N GLY A 202 22.47 15.97 8.03
CA GLY A 202 21.81 15.18 7.00
C GLY A 202 20.83 14.17 7.61
N ILE A 203 19.62 14.05 7.05
CA ILE A 203 18.65 13.02 7.45
C ILE A 203 18.35 12.09 6.27
N THR A 204 18.56 10.78 6.45
CA THR A 204 18.16 9.75 5.48
C THR A 204 17.12 8.79 6.02
N GLY A 205 16.39 8.16 5.09
CA GLY A 205 15.64 6.94 5.39
C GLY A 205 16.51 5.70 5.35
N CYS A 206 15.86 4.55 5.20
CA CYS A 206 16.53 3.26 5.00
C CYS A 206 15.67 2.38 4.07
N ASN A 207 16.25 1.93 2.95
CA ASN A 207 15.62 0.90 2.13
C ASN A 207 15.82 -0.47 2.79
N PHE A 208 17.08 -0.80 3.11
CA PHE A 208 17.48 -2.01 3.82
C PHE A 208 18.65 -1.71 4.76
N ALA A 209 18.59 -2.23 5.98
CA ALA A 209 19.70 -2.32 6.92
C ALA A 209 20.27 -3.75 6.84
N ILE A 210 21.59 -3.89 6.76
CA ILE A 210 22.26 -5.20 6.66
C ILE A 210 22.76 -5.59 8.04
N ALA A 211 22.18 -6.65 8.61
CA ALA A 211 22.47 -7.07 9.97
C ALA A 211 23.95 -7.45 10.14
N GLU A 212 24.51 -8.24 9.21
CA GLU A 212 25.87 -8.78 9.34
C GLU A 212 26.99 -7.74 9.29
N SER A 213 26.75 -6.57 8.69
CA SER A 213 27.77 -5.52 8.54
C SER A 213 27.42 -4.21 9.24
N GLY A 214 26.20 -4.05 9.76
CA GLY A 214 25.75 -2.77 10.34
C GLY A 214 25.57 -1.68 9.29
N SER A 215 25.31 -2.04 8.03
CA SER A 215 25.25 -1.09 6.91
C SER A 215 23.82 -0.62 6.63
N ILE A 216 23.67 0.63 6.22
CA ILE A 216 22.40 1.19 5.68
C ILE A 216 22.50 1.28 4.17
N VAL A 217 21.52 0.75 3.46
CA VAL A 217 21.45 0.80 2.00
C VAL A 217 20.31 1.71 1.53
N LEU A 218 20.65 2.61 0.62
CA LEU A 218 19.77 3.60 0.00
C LEU A 218 19.70 3.38 -1.51
N PHE A 219 18.49 3.43 -2.05
CA PHE A 219 18.22 3.37 -3.49
C PHE A 219 17.69 4.72 -3.94
N SER A 220 18.38 5.39 -4.88
CA SER A 220 17.98 6.71 -5.38
C SER A 220 18.23 6.86 -6.89
N ASN A 221 17.49 7.76 -7.52
CA ASN A 221 17.65 8.13 -8.93
C ASN A 221 18.24 9.55 -9.12
N GLU A 222 18.40 10.33 -8.06
CA GLU A 222 18.74 11.76 -8.14
C GLU A 222 20.10 12.12 -7.52
N GLY A 223 20.81 11.14 -6.93
CA GLY A 223 22.12 11.33 -6.28
C GLY A 223 22.10 12.14 -4.98
N ASN A 224 20.99 12.85 -4.72
CA ASN A 224 20.67 13.62 -3.53
C ASN A 224 20.95 12.87 -2.22
N ALA A 225 20.52 11.61 -2.11
CA ALA A 225 20.71 10.81 -0.90
C ALA A 225 22.19 10.67 -0.51
N ARG A 226 23.08 10.53 -1.51
CA ARG A 226 24.53 10.47 -1.26
C ARG A 226 25.02 11.79 -0.69
N MET A 227 24.65 12.92 -1.30
CA MET A 227 25.02 14.26 -0.81
C MET A 227 24.52 14.52 0.61
N VAL A 228 23.27 14.13 0.92
CA VAL A 228 22.73 14.21 2.30
C VAL A 228 23.56 13.37 3.26
N SER A 229 24.00 12.18 2.85
CA SER A 229 24.75 11.26 3.73
C SER A 229 26.24 11.56 3.89
N THR A 230 26.84 12.38 3.02
CA THR A 230 28.31 12.56 2.99
C THR A 230 28.77 13.99 3.26
N LEU A 231 27.97 15.02 2.94
CA LEU A 231 28.39 16.42 3.06
C LEU A 231 28.18 17.00 4.47
N PRO A 232 27.01 16.81 5.12
CA PRO A 232 26.83 17.24 6.51
C PRO A 232 27.77 16.46 7.45
N LYS A 233 28.29 17.14 8.48
CA LYS A 233 29.20 16.52 9.45
C LYS A 233 28.50 15.52 10.36
N THR A 234 27.19 15.63 10.54
CA THR A 234 26.40 14.69 11.34
C THR A 234 25.28 14.13 10.49
N GLN A 235 25.16 12.81 10.49
CA GLN A 235 24.17 12.07 9.70
C GLN A 235 23.20 11.36 10.64
N ILE A 236 21.89 11.50 10.41
CA ILE A 236 20.84 10.75 11.09
C ILE A 236 20.12 9.86 10.07
N THR A 237 20.13 8.56 10.30
CA THR A 237 19.25 7.62 9.57
C THR A 237 18.04 7.29 10.43
N MET A 238 16.84 7.50 9.91
CA MET A 238 15.60 7.04 10.53
C MET A 238 15.11 5.79 9.81
N MET A 239 14.83 4.72 10.56
CA MET A 239 14.33 3.46 9.99
C MET A 239 13.26 2.83 10.87
N GLY A 240 12.27 2.20 10.25
CA GLY A 240 11.40 1.29 10.98
C GLY A 240 12.17 0.03 11.38
N MET A 241 11.85 -0.56 12.53
CA MET A 241 12.51 -1.77 13.03
C MET A 241 12.46 -2.94 12.04
N GLU A 242 11.45 -2.99 11.15
CA GLU A 242 11.29 -4.03 10.15
C GLU A 242 12.26 -3.91 8.96
N ARG A 243 12.97 -2.78 8.80
CA ARG A 243 13.74 -2.45 7.58
C ARG A 243 15.11 -3.15 7.52
N ILE A 244 15.26 -4.30 8.16
CA ILE A 244 16.51 -5.06 8.24
C ILE A 244 16.47 -6.31 7.36
N ILE A 245 17.61 -6.74 6.83
CA ILE A 245 17.85 -8.04 6.20
C ILE A 245 19.16 -8.65 6.75
N PRO A 246 19.31 -9.98 6.75
CA PRO A 246 20.46 -10.66 7.37
C PRO A 246 21.79 -10.31 6.70
N THR A 247 21.90 -10.55 5.39
CA THR A 247 23.19 -10.51 4.67
C THR A 247 23.19 -9.65 3.41
N TRP A 248 24.39 -9.44 2.85
CA TRP A 248 24.59 -8.85 1.53
C TRP A 248 24.06 -9.74 0.40
N GLU A 249 24.07 -11.06 0.56
CA GLU A 249 23.46 -11.99 -0.40
C GLU A 249 21.94 -11.79 -0.45
N ASP A 250 21.32 -11.59 0.71
CA ASP A 250 19.90 -11.23 0.77
C ASP A 250 19.61 -9.88 0.11
N LEU A 251 20.56 -8.93 0.19
CA LEU A 251 20.45 -7.65 -0.51
C LEU A 251 20.44 -7.85 -2.02
N GLU A 252 21.18 -8.79 -2.59
CA GLU A 252 21.17 -9.07 -4.04
C GLU A 252 19.75 -9.42 -4.53
N VAL A 253 19.05 -10.28 -3.79
CA VAL A 253 17.65 -10.63 -4.06
C VAL A 253 16.77 -9.39 -3.95
N MET A 254 16.90 -8.62 -2.88
CA MET A 254 16.09 -7.42 -2.67
C MET A 254 16.36 -6.31 -3.68
N ALA A 255 17.62 -6.12 -4.08
CA ALA A 255 18.06 -5.18 -5.10
C ALA A 255 17.59 -5.58 -6.49
N THR A 256 17.41 -6.88 -6.74
CA THR A 256 16.80 -7.40 -7.95
C THR A 256 15.29 -7.11 -7.99
N LEU A 257 14.60 -7.35 -6.87
CA LEU A 257 13.15 -7.23 -6.74
C LEU A 257 12.65 -5.78 -6.68
N LEU A 258 13.25 -4.94 -5.84
CA LEU A 258 12.72 -3.61 -5.50
C LEU A 258 12.59 -2.69 -6.72
N PRO A 259 13.64 -2.42 -7.51
CA PRO A 259 13.58 -1.48 -8.63
C PRO A 259 12.69 -1.98 -9.76
N ARG A 260 12.71 -3.29 -10.04
CA ARG A 260 11.83 -3.91 -11.05
C ARG A 260 10.36 -3.78 -10.67
N ALA A 261 10.02 -4.06 -9.42
CA ALA A 261 8.66 -3.92 -8.93
C ALA A 261 8.19 -2.45 -8.85
N ALA A 262 9.10 -1.54 -8.51
CA ALA A 262 8.82 -0.13 -8.29
C ALA A 262 8.65 0.67 -9.59
N THR A 263 9.70 0.65 -10.43
CA THR A 263 9.84 1.52 -11.61
C THR A 263 10.08 0.76 -12.90
N GLY A 264 10.22 -0.56 -12.86
CA GLY A 264 10.60 -1.38 -14.02
C GLY A 264 12.07 -1.24 -14.38
N GLN A 265 12.90 -0.71 -13.48
CA GLN A 265 14.34 -0.59 -13.71
C GLN A 265 15.06 -1.87 -13.25
N LYS A 266 16.16 -2.23 -13.92
CA LYS A 266 17.01 -3.37 -13.50
C LYS A 266 17.72 -3.08 -12.17
N LEU A 267 18.12 -1.82 -11.98
CA LEU A 267 18.64 -1.24 -10.73
C LEU A 267 18.33 0.26 -10.76
N THR A 268 18.27 0.93 -9.61
CA THR A 268 18.22 2.40 -9.57
C THR A 268 19.54 3.00 -10.04
N VAL A 269 19.54 4.29 -10.40
CA VAL A 269 20.77 4.97 -10.87
C VAL A 269 21.87 4.91 -9.81
N TYR A 270 21.50 5.02 -8.53
CA TYR A 270 22.41 4.93 -7.40
C TYR A 270 21.92 3.89 -6.39
N MET A 271 22.86 3.09 -5.90
CA MET A 271 22.73 2.27 -4.70
C MET A 271 23.90 2.63 -3.79
N SER A 272 23.61 3.23 -2.64
CA SER A 272 24.65 3.68 -1.70
C SER A 272 24.54 2.88 -0.42
N ALA A 273 25.66 2.31 0.02
CA ALA A 273 25.75 1.65 1.31
C ALA A 273 26.64 2.45 2.26
N ILE A 274 26.14 2.69 3.47
CA ILE A 274 26.78 3.52 4.49
C ILE A 274 27.12 2.59 5.67
N THR A 275 28.39 2.51 6.06
CA THR A 275 28.87 1.64 7.13
C THR A 275 29.73 2.44 8.11
N GLY A 276 29.07 3.03 9.10
CA GLY A 276 29.72 3.92 10.08
C GLY A 276 29.92 5.36 9.58
N PRO A 277 30.44 6.25 10.44
CA PRO A 277 30.95 7.56 10.06
C PRO A 277 32.24 7.44 9.22
N LYS A 278 32.75 8.57 8.72
CA LYS A 278 34.02 8.63 8.00
C LYS A 278 35.18 8.14 8.88
N ARG A 279 36.11 7.42 8.27
CA ARG A 279 37.34 6.94 8.89
C ARG A 279 38.48 7.94 8.66
N SER A 280 39.62 7.70 9.28
CA SER A 280 40.82 8.52 9.09
C SER A 280 41.32 8.56 7.64
N GLU A 281 41.13 7.47 6.91
CA GLU A 281 41.54 7.29 5.53
C GLU A 281 40.50 7.79 4.50
N ASP A 282 39.26 8.06 4.95
CA ASP A 282 38.19 8.52 4.08
C ASP A 282 38.34 10.02 3.78
N GLY A 283 38.25 10.40 2.51
CA GLY A 283 38.37 11.80 2.08
C GLY A 283 37.09 12.62 2.30
N ASP A 284 35.93 11.96 2.41
CA ASP A 284 34.62 12.58 2.64
C ASP A 284 33.74 11.70 3.55
N GLY A 285 32.66 12.28 4.07
CA GLY A 285 31.69 11.59 4.92
C GLY A 285 31.37 12.32 6.23
N PRO A 286 30.36 11.84 6.97
CA PRO A 286 29.96 12.43 8.23
C PRO A 286 30.97 12.07 9.32
N GLU A 287 31.23 13.00 10.23
CA GLU A 287 32.02 12.76 11.45
C GLU A 287 31.25 11.90 12.46
N GLU A 288 29.92 11.98 12.46
CA GLU A 288 29.06 11.19 13.33
C GLU A 288 27.86 10.61 12.58
N LEU A 289 27.57 9.32 12.83
CA LEU A 289 26.41 8.62 12.29
C LEU A 289 25.49 8.19 13.43
N HIS A 290 24.24 8.64 13.40
CA HIS A 290 23.17 8.23 14.31
C HIS A 290 22.12 7.42 13.55
N ILE A 291 21.68 6.30 14.12
CA ILE A 291 20.58 5.49 13.61
C ILE A 291 19.47 5.48 14.64
N ILE A 292 18.28 5.97 14.24
CA ILE A 292 17.07 5.96 15.06
C ILE A 292 16.17 4.83 14.53
N ILE A 293 16.08 3.75 15.29
CA ILE A 293 15.24 2.58 15.00
C ILE A 293 13.87 2.80 15.66
N ILE A 294 12.82 2.78 14.84
CA ILE A 294 11.47 3.21 15.22
C ILE A 294 10.52 2.01 15.19
N ASP A 295 9.91 1.72 16.32
CA ASP A 295 8.80 0.76 16.42
C ASP A 295 7.50 1.43 15.95
N ASN A 296 7.00 2.40 16.70
CA ASN A 296 5.76 3.13 16.42
C ASN A 296 4.57 2.20 16.09
N GLY A 297 4.44 1.12 16.86
CA GLY A 297 3.32 0.16 16.77
C GLY A 297 3.57 -1.05 15.88
N ARG A 298 4.75 -1.18 15.25
CA ARG A 298 5.17 -2.33 14.43
C ARG A 298 5.27 -3.62 15.22
N SER A 299 5.76 -3.54 16.46
CA SER A 299 5.91 -4.68 17.36
C SER A 299 4.58 -5.36 17.68
N ASN A 300 3.46 -4.61 17.66
CA ASN A 300 2.12 -5.17 17.89
C ASN A 300 1.67 -6.15 16.78
N GLN A 301 2.39 -6.25 15.66
CA GLN A 301 2.10 -7.21 14.60
C GLN A 301 2.94 -8.48 14.70
N LEU A 302 4.02 -8.47 15.48
CA LEU A 302 4.82 -9.66 15.72
C LEU A 302 3.97 -10.70 16.45
N GLY A 303 3.97 -11.93 15.95
CA GLY A 303 3.14 -13.03 16.44
C GLY A 303 1.67 -12.96 16.00
N ASP A 304 1.20 -11.88 15.36
CA ASP A 304 -0.17 -11.82 14.83
C ASP A 304 -0.26 -12.63 13.52
N PRO A 305 -0.96 -13.77 13.49
CA PRO A 305 -1.02 -14.63 12.30
C PRO A 305 -1.70 -13.94 11.10
N GLU A 306 -2.45 -12.86 11.32
CA GLU A 306 -3.16 -12.14 10.27
C GLU A 306 -2.38 -10.93 9.75
N PHE A 307 -1.47 -10.37 10.55
CA PHE A 307 -0.83 -9.07 10.26
C PHE A 307 0.69 -9.06 10.28
N GLN A 308 1.37 -10.08 10.84
CA GLN A 308 2.84 -10.10 10.89
C GLN A 308 3.48 -9.90 9.51
N GLU A 309 2.92 -10.52 8.48
CA GLU A 309 3.45 -10.43 7.11
C GLU A 309 3.45 -9.01 6.53
N VAL A 310 2.71 -8.05 7.11
CA VAL A 310 2.75 -6.66 6.65
C VAL A 310 4.15 -6.05 6.84
N LEU A 311 4.91 -6.54 7.84
CA LEU A 311 6.28 -6.11 8.14
C LEU A 311 7.30 -6.58 7.07
N ASN A 312 6.91 -7.50 6.18
CA ASN A 312 7.74 -7.91 5.06
C ASN A 312 7.88 -6.82 3.99
N CYS A 313 7.08 -5.74 4.07
CA CYS A 313 6.99 -4.73 3.02
C CYS A 313 8.33 -4.03 2.74
N ILE A 314 8.79 -4.13 1.50
CA ILE A 314 10.00 -3.44 1.03
C ILE A 314 9.73 -2.01 0.48
N ARG A 315 8.50 -1.51 0.62
CA ARG A 315 8.06 -0.15 0.20
C ARG A 315 8.23 0.15 -1.29
N CYS A 316 8.09 -0.86 -2.16
CA CYS A 316 8.24 -0.70 -3.62
C CYS A 316 7.04 -0.05 -4.33
N GLY A 317 5.92 0.26 -3.66
CA GLY A 317 4.76 0.91 -4.29
C GLY A 317 4.00 0.10 -5.36
N ALA A 318 4.43 -1.10 -5.73
CA ALA A 318 3.80 -1.91 -6.79
C ALA A 318 2.29 -2.15 -6.55
N CYS A 319 1.88 -2.30 -5.29
CA CYS A 319 0.47 -2.46 -4.91
C CYS A 319 -0.38 -1.19 -5.18
N LEU A 320 0.19 0.02 -5.09
CA LEU A 320 -0.49 1.27 -5.45
C LEU A 320 -0.76 1.28 -6.95
N ASN A 321 0.27 0.95 -7.74
CA ASN A 321 0.21 0.95 -9.21
C ASN A 321 -0.82 -0.04 -9.77
N ALA A 322 -0.97 -1.20 -9.13
CA ALA A 322 -1.94 -2.22 -9.52
C ALA A 322 -3.37 -1.95 -9.04
N CYS A 323 -3.55 -1.09 -8.03
CA CYS A 323 -4.85 -0.91 -7.38
C CYS A 323 -5.82 -0.07 -8.23
N PRO A 324 -7.00 -0.60 -8.61
CA PRO A 324 -7.98 0.19 -9.37
C PRO A 324 -8.53 1.36 -8.55
N VAL A 325 -8.67 1.23 -7.23
CA VAL A 325 -9.18 2.30 -6.36
C VAL A 325 -8.18 3.46 -6.30
N TYR A 326 -6.92 3.18 -5.97
CA TYR A 326 -5.86 4.20 -5.89
C TYR A 326 -5.74 5.01 -7.19
N ARG A 327 -5.84 4.34 -8.34
CA ARG A 327 -5.79 4.98 -9.67
C ARG A 327 -6.91 5.99 -9.95
N HIS A 328 -8.01 5.92 -9.20
CA HIS A 328 -9.14 6.83 -9.31
C HIS A 328 -9.16 7.92 -8.23
N VAL A 329 -8.59 7.67 -7.05
CA VAL A 329 -8.71 8.59 -5.91
C VAL A 329 -7.38 9.24 -5.49
N GLY A 330 -6.25 8.75 -5.99
CA GLY A 330 -4.91 9.21 -5.61
C GLY A 330 -4.54 8.87 -4.15
N GLY A 331 -3.39 9.37 -3.69
CA GLY A 331 -2.91 9.10 -2.33
C GLY A 331 -3.62 9.88 -1.24
N HIS A 332 -3.87 11.17 -1.47
CA HIS A 332 -4.46 12.07 -0.47
C HIS A 332 -5.83 11.62 0.04
N ALA A 333 -6.60 10.90 -0.77
CA ALA A 333 -7.90 10.37 -0.34
C ALA A 333 -7.79 9.40 0.86
N TYR A 334 -6.65 8.71 1.02
CA TYR A 334 -6.42 7.79 2.13
C TYR A 334 -6.21 8.53 3.46
N GLY A 335 -5.76 9.79 3.42
CA GLY A 335 -5.73 10.71 4.56
C GLY A 335 -4.52 10.57 5.50
N TRP A 336 -3.56 9.68 5.21
CA TRP A 336 -2.31 9.56 5.96
C TRP A 336 -1.11 9.30 5.04
N VAL A 337 0.09 9.25 5.61
CA VAL A 337 1.37 9.16 4.88
C VAL A 337 1.46 7.91 3.99
N TYR A 338 0.87 6.80 4.41
CA TYR A 338 0.77 5.59 3.60
C TYR A 338 -0.56 5.54 2.84
N SER A 339 -0.48 5.32 1.54
CA SER A 339 -1.64 5.28 0.64
C SER A 339 -1.78 3.94 -0.10
N GLY A 340 -2.87 3.79 -0.84
CA GLY A 340 -3.17 2.58 -1.59
C GLY A 340 -3.45 1.36 -0.71
N PRO A 341 -3.37 0.13 -1.25
CA PRO A 341 -3.67 -1.08 -0.51
C PRO A 341 -2.80 -1.27 0.73
N ILE A 342 -1.50 -0.94 0.66
CA ILE A 342 -0.60 -1.05 1.82
C ILE A 342 -0.98 -0.03 2.88
N GLY A 343 -1.31 1.21 2.52
CA GLY A 343 -1.79 2.20 3.48
C GLY A 343 -3.11 1.82 4.13
N ALA A 344 -4.05 1.25 3.36
CA ALA A 344 -5.32 0.78 3.89
C ALA A 344 -5.19 -0.36 4.93
N VAL A 345 -4.06 -1.07 4.95
CA VAL A 345 -3.72 -2.07 5.98
C VAL A 345 -2.83 -1.48 7.07
N LEU A 346 -1.79 -0.74 6.70
CA LEU A 346 -0.76 -0.28 7.64
C LEU A 346 -1.26 0.88 8.51
N THR A 347 -2.06 1.80 7.96
CA THR A 347 -2.57 2.95 8.72
C THR A 347 -3.37 2.50 9.95
N PRO A 348 -4.39 1.62 9.86
CA PRO A 348 -5.15 1.19 11.03
C PRO A 348 -4.36 0.30 12.00
N VAL A 349 -3.23 -0.24 11.56
CA VAL A 349 -2.39 -1.17 12.33
C VAL A 349 -1.31 -0.41 13.12
N LEU A 350 -0.74 0.65 12.54
CA LEU A 350 0.22 1.53 13.22
C LEU A 350 -0.48 2.60 14.07
N GLN A 351 -1.65 3.08 13.64
CA GLN A 351 -2.37 4.15 14.34
C GLN A 351 -3.38 3.59 15.35
N ALA A 352 -3.29 4.04 16.59
CA ALA A 352 -4.20 3.64 17.66
C ALA A 352 -5.66 4.10 17.43
N GLU A 353 -5.88 5.19 16.69
CA GLU A 353 -7.19 5.79 16.40
C GLU A 353 -8.01 4.99 15.37
N LYS A 354 -8.46 3.79 15.76
CA LYS A 354 -9.22 2.88 14.89
C LYS A 354 -10.49 3.49 14.32
N GLU A 355 -11.17 4.38 15.04
CA GLU A 355 -12.39 5.04 14.57
C GLU A 355 -12.14 5.97 13.37
N LYS A 356 -10.97 6.63 13.36
CA LYS A 356 -10.55 7.54 12.28
C LYS A 356 -10.08 6.78 11.05
N TRP A 357 -9.30 5.71 11.26
CA TRP A 357 -8.57 5.04 10.18
C TRP A 357 -9.24 3.75 9.69
N GLY A 358 -10.13 3.14 10.48
CA GLY A 358 -10.75 1.86 10.17
C GLY A 358 -11.61 1.86 8.89
N GLU A 359 -12.20 3.01 8.51
CA GLU A 359 -12.98 3.09 7.27
C GLU A 359 -12.10 2.98 6.01
N VAL A 360 -10.79 3.29 6.08
CA VAL A 360 -9.87 3.24 4.93
C VAL A 360 -9.69 1.80 4.44
N ALA A 361 -9.88 0.79 5.29
CA ALA A 361 -9.91 -0.62 4.89
C ALA A 361 -11.04 -0.94 3.88
N ASN A 362 -12.06 -0.07 3.77
CA ASN A 362 -13.13 -0.20 2.78
C ASN A 362 -12.76 0.39 1.40
N ALA A 363 -11.63 1.08 1.27
CA ALA A 363 -11.13 1.63 0.00
C ALA A 363 -10.47 0.56 -0.88
N SER A 364 -11.13 -0.59 -1.06
CA SER A 364 -10.63 -1.72 -1.86
C SER A 364 -11.77 -2.53 -2.47
N SER A 365 -11.57 -2.95 -3.72
CA SER A 365 -12.43 -3.90 -4.43
C SER A 365 -12.16 -5.37 -4.09
N LEU A 366 -11.15 -5.65 -3.24
CA LEU A 366 -10.72 -6.99 -2.86
C LEU A 366 -10.36 -7.90 -4.05
N CYS A 367 -9.82 -7.33 -5.13
CA CYS A 367 -9.56 -8.06 -6.38
C CYS A 367 -8.23 -8.84 -6.41
N GLY A 368 -7.44 -8.87 -5.32
CA GLY A 368 -6.18 -9.62 -5.27
C GLY A 368 -5.00 -9.04 -6.08
N ALA A 369 -5.21 -8.06 -6.96
CA ALA A 369 -4.17 -7.49 -7.83
C ALA A 369 -2.94 -6.94 -7.06
N CYS A 370 -3.11 -6.49 -5.81
CA CYS A 370 -2.00 -6.05 -4.97
C CYS A 370 -1.06 -7.21 -4.57
N TYR A 371 -1.58 -8.42 -4.40
CA TYR A 371 -0.81 -9.62 -4.08
C TYR A 371 -0.02 -10.09 -5.31
N GLU A 372 -0.66 -10.21 -6.47
CA GLU A 372 0.01 -10.50 -7.76
C GLU A 372 1.11 -9.48 -8.06
N ALA A 373 0.87 -8.22 -7.72
CA ALA A 373 1.86 -7.16 -7.91
C ALA A 373 3.01 -7.20 -6.89
N CYS A 374 2.85 -7.83 -5.73
CA CYS A 374 3.81 -7.72 -4.63
C CYS A 374 5.05 -8.60 -4.86
N PRO A 375 6.28 -8.02 -4.87
CA PRO A 375 7.50 -8.80 -5.05
C PRO A 375 7.82 -9.72 -3.89
N VAL A 376 7.19 -9.52 -2.73
CA VAL A 376 7.39 -10.33 -1.50
C VAL A 376 6.06 -10.92 -1.00
N LYS A 377 5.09 -11.09 -1.90
CA LYS A 377 3.85 -11.88 -1.71
C LYS A 377 3.01 -11.54 -0.47
N ILE A 378 2.90 -10.26 -0.10
CA ILE A 378 2.04 -9.83 1.03
C ILE A 378 0.55 -9.87 0.63
N PRO A 379 -0.31 -10.63 1.32
CA PRO A 379 -1.73 -10.81 0.99
C PRO A 379 -2.59 -9.66 1.53
N LEU A 380 -2.34 -8.43 1.04
CA LEU A 380 -3.04 -7.23 1.53
C LEU A 380 -4.58 -7.31 1.38
N HIS A 381 -5.08 -8.06 0.38
CA HIS A 381 -6.51 -8.21 0.18
C HIS A 381 -7.18 -9.03 1.29
N ASP A 382 -6.51 -10.08 1.78
CA ASP A 382 -6.99 -10.88 2.92
C ASP A 382 -6.88 -10.07 4.22
N MET A 383 -5.76 -9.37 4.43
CA MET A 383 -5.57 -8.47 5.57
C MET A 383 -6.67 -7.41 5.68
N LEU A 384 -7.15 -6.87 4.55
CA LEU A 384 -8.28 -5.94 4.52
C LEU A 384 -9.59 -6.61 4.94
N VAL A 385 -9.81 -7.88 4.60
CA VAL A 385 -10.96 -8.66 5.09
C VAL A 385 -10.84 -8.89 6.60
N TYR A 386 -9.65 -9.23 7.09
CA TYR A 386 -9.40 -9.40 8.53
C TYR A 386 -9.62 -8.11 9.31
N LEU A 387 -9.18 -6.95 8.80
CA LEU A 387 -9.49 -5.64 9.41
C LEU A 387 -10.99 -5.37 9.45
N ARG A 388 -11.71 -5.64 8.36
CA ARG A 388 -13.18 -5.49 8.32
C ARG A 388 -13.85 -6.42 9.32
N ARG A 389 -13.38 -7.66 9.47
CA ARG A 389 -13.87 -8.63 10.47
C ARG A 389 -13.63 -8.12 11.89
N ARG A 390 -12.40 -7.72 12.22
CA ARG A 390 -12.02 -7.15 13.53
C ARG A 390 -12.86 -5.92 13.88
N ASN A 391 -13.16 -5.05 12.91
CA ASN A 391 -14.05 -3.90 13.11
C ASN A 391 -15.49 -4.30 13.46
N VAL A 392 -16.01 -5.39 12.86
CA VAL A 392 -17.32 -5.94 13.20
C VAL A 392 -17.31 -6.54 14.60
N GLU A 393 -16.30 -7.37 14.93
CA GLU A 393 -16.14 -8.03 16.23
C GLU A 393 -15.96 -7.02 17.38
N GLN A 394 -15.26 -5.92 17.14
CA GLN A 394 -15.06 -4.83 18.09
C GLN A 394 -16.24 -3.85 18.16
N GLY A 395 -17.26 -4.01 17.30
CA GLY A 395 -18.46 -3.17 17.30
C GLY A 395 -18.25 -1.75 16.76
N THR A 396 -17.14 -1.46 16.07
CA THR A 396 -16.79 -0.13 15.52
C THR A 396 -17.53 0.22 14.24
N THR A 397 -18.27 -0.75 13.66
CA THR A 397 -19.12 -0.52 12.48
C THR A 397 -20.38 0.28 12.80
N LYS A 398 -21.01 0.89 11.79
CA LYS A 398 -22.21 1.74 11.98
C LYS A 398 -23.37 0.91 12.52
N LYS A 399 -24.03 1.37 13.60
CA LYS A 399 -25.20 0.67 14.21
C LYS A 399 -26.31 0.30 13.21
N ARG A 400 -26.55 1.13 12.20
CA ARG A 400 -27.54 0.85 11.13
C ARG A 400 -27.16 -0.35 10.28
N GLU A 401 -25.87 -0.51 9.98
CA GLU A 401 -25.34 -1.65 9.24
C GLU A 401 -25.45 -2.92 10.09
N GLN A 402 -25.04 -2.86 11.36
CA GLN A 402 -25.17 -3.98 12.29
C GLN A 402 -26.63 -4.46 12.42
N TRP A 403 -27.57 -3.53 12.56
CA TRP A 403 -28.99 -3.85 12.62
C TRP A 403 -29.50 -4.46 11.30
N GLY A 404 -29.13 -3.87 10.15
CA GLY A 404 -29.48 -4.39 8.84
C GLY A 404 -28.97 -5.82 8.61
N MET A 405 -27.73 -6.12 9.01
CA MET A 405 -27.15 -7.46 8.93
C MET A 405 -27.81 -8.44 9.89
N LYS A 406 -28.17 -8.04 11.13
CA LYS A 406 -28.95 -8.88 12.06
C LYS A 406 -30.33 -9.24 11.50
N VAL A 407 -31.02 -8.28 10.87
CA VAL A 407 -32.29 -8.53 10.19
C VAL A 407 -32.08 -9.49 9.01
N PHE A 408 -31.07 -9.24 8.18
CA PHE A 408 -30.74 -10.11 7.06
C PHE A 408 -30.45 -11.54 7.54
N GLN A 409 -29.61 -11.72 8.55
CA GLN A 409 -29.30 -13.01 9.17
C GLN A 409 -30.58 -13.72 9.65
N LYS A 410 -31.47 -13.03 10.37
CA LYS A 410 -32.73 -13.60 10.88
C LYS A 410 -33.66 -14.07 9.76
N VAL A 411 -33.65 -13.39 8.61
CA VAL A 411 -34.45 -13.73 7.42
C VAL A 411 -33.79 -14.85 6.61
N ALA A 412 -32.50 -14.74 6.32
CA ALA A 412 -31.75 -15.66 5.48
C ALA A 412 -31.49 -17.02 6.13
N SER A 413 -31.35 -17.07 7.47
CA SER A 413 -31.14 -18.33 8.23
C SER A 413 -32.35 -19.26 8.25
N SER A 414 -33.53 -18.83 7.78
CA SER A 414 -34.74 -19.65 7.74
C SER A 414 -35.34 -19.67 6.35
N HIS A 415 -35.44 -20.86 5.76
CA HIS A 415 -36.01 -21.02 4.42
C HIS A 415 -37.45 -20.48 4.31
N LYS A 416 -38.27 -20.61 5.37
CA LYS A 416 -39.66 -20.11 5.38
C LYS A 416 -39.70 -18.58 5.34
N ARG A 417 -38.88 -17.92 6.17
CA ARG A 417 -38.79 -16.45 6.24
C ARG A 417 -38.20 -15.88 4.95
N TYR A 418 -37.13 -16.49 4.44
CA TYR A 418 -36.53 -16.09 3.17
C TYR A 418 -37.51 -16.22 2.00
N ARG A 419 -38.26 -17.34 1.92
CA ARG A 419 -39.31 -17.54 0.91
C ARG A 419 -40.39 -16.47 0.99
N LEU A 420 -40.87 -16.15 2.19
CA LEU A 420 -41.88 -15.11 2.40
C LEU A 420 -41.34 -13.73 2.01
N ALA A 421 -40.10 -13.40 2.38
CA ALA A 421 -39.45 -12.16 2.04
C ALA A 421 -39.28 -11.98 0.52
N ILE A 422 -38.89 -13.04 -0.20
CA ILE A 422 -38.81 -13.02 -1.67
C ILE A 422 -40.20 -12.85 -2.30
N LYS A 423 -41.25 -13.53 -1.79
CA LYS A 423 -42.63 -13.34 -2.28
C LYS A 423 -43.12 -11.91 -2.07
N ALA A 424 -42.92 -11.36 -0.88
CA ALA A 424 -43.24 -9.96 -0.58
C ALA A 424 -42.45 -9.01 -1.49
N GLY A 425 -41.16 -9.28 -1.70
CA GLY A 425 -40.31 -8.54 -2.63
C GLY A 425 -40.82 -8.57 -4.07
N ARG A 426 -41.34 -9.70 -4.56
CA ARG A 426 -41.95 -9.82 -5.91
C ARG A 426 -43.21 -8.97 -6.07
N ILE A 427 -44.01 -8.84 -5.01
CA ILE A 427 -45.19 -7.98 -5.02
C ILE A 427 -44.75 -6.52 -4.97
N GLY A 428 -43.84 -6.18 -4.06
CA GLY A 428 -43.32 -4.83 -3.88
C GLY A 428 -42.57 -4.30 -5.12
N GLN A 429 -41.83 -5.15 -5.84
CA GLN A 429 -41.11 -4.71 -7.02
C GLN A 429 -42.02 -4.27 -8.17
N LYS A 430 -43.30 -4.67 -8.22
CA LYS A 430 -44.22 -4.24 -9.29
C LYS A 430 -44.38 -2.72 -9.35
N PHE A 431 -44.14 -2.03 -8.24
CA PHE A 431 -44.23 -0.57 -8.15
C PHE A 431 -42.92 0.15 -8.53
N VAL A 432 -41.78 -0.56 -8.61
CA VAL A 432 -40.44 0.04 -8.76
C VAL A 432 -39.60 -0.56 -9.89
N ALA A 433 -39.91 -1.77 -10.35
CA ALA A 433 -39.25 -2.45 -11.46
C ALA A 433 -39.93 -2.09 -12.79
N ARG A 434 -39.15 -1.69 -13.79
CA ARG A 434 -39.61 -1.48 -15.17
C ARG A 434 -38.60 -2.12 -16.12
N LYS A 435 -39.09 -2.84 -17.13
CA LYS A 435 -38.26 -3.54 -18.14
C LYS A 435 -37.20 -4.48 -17.53
N GLY A 436 -37.56 -5.23 -16.49
CA GLY A 436 -36.65 -6.18 -15.83
C GLY A 436 -35.58 -5.54 -14.93
N GLU A 437 -35.62 -4.22 -14.74
CA GLU A 437 -34.65 -3.49 -13.92
C GLU A 437 -35.34 -2.62 -12.85
N ILE A 438 -34.70 -2.49 -11.70
CA ILE A 438 -35.09 -1.58 -10.63
C ILE A 438 -34.16 -0.36 -10.69
N LYS A 439 -34.71 0.78 -11.13
CA LYS A 439 -34.01 2.09 -11.21
C LYS A 439 -34.41 3.06 -10.10
N ALA A 440 -35.30 2.62 -9.20
CA ALA A 440 -35.86 3.47 -8.16
C ALA A 440 -34.77 3.91 -7.16
N LYS A 441 -34.58 5.23 -7.03
CA LYS A 441 -33.60 5.86 -6.14
C LYS A 441 -34.14 6.02 -4.71
N ILE A 442 -34.64 4.93 -4.12
CA ILE A 442 -35.35 4.94 -2.83
C ILE A 442 -34.44 4.40 -1.71
N GLY A 443 -34.41 5.10 -0.57
CA GLY A 443 -33.76 4.64 0.66
C GLY A 443 -32.28 4.25 0.49
N PRO A 444 -31.78 3.17 1.14
CA PRO A 444 -30.38 2.76 1.09
C PRO A 444 -29.89 2.36 -0.31
N LEU A 445 -30.82 2.00 -1.23
CA LEU A 445 -30.50 1.64 -2.62
C LEU A 445 -30.15 2.86 -3.48
N LYS A 446 -30.50 4.09 -3.07
CA LYS A 446 -30.26 5.32 -3.84
C LYS A 446 -28.82 5.44 -4.35
N LYS A 447 -27.83 5.13 -3.51
CA LYS A 447 -26.40 5.18 -3.88
C LYS A 447 -26.00 4.11 -4.90
N TRP A 448 -26.53 2.90 -4.79
CA TRP A 448 -26.31 1.83 -5.77
C TRP A 448 -26.96 2.20 -7.10
N THR A 449 -28.24 2.60 -7.07
CA THR A 449 -29.04 2.98 -8.25
C THR A 449 -28.60 4.29 -8.92
N ALA A 450 -27.64 5.01 -8.35
CA ALA A 450 -27.03 6.18 -8.98
C ALA A 450 -26.10 5.79 -10.14
N HIS A 451 -25.49 4.61 -10.07
CA HIS A 451 -24.49 4.15 -11.04
C HIS A 451 -24.73 2.73 -11.57
N ARG A 452 -25.63 1.95 -10.95
CA ARG A 452 -25.95 0.57 -11.32
C ARG A 452 -27.46 0.37 -11.40
N THR A 453 -27.92 -0.64 -12.12
CA THR A 453 -29.30 -1.11 -12.05
C THR A 453 -29.35 -2.39 -11.20
N ALA A 454 -30.41 -2.56 -10.41
CA ALA A 454 -30.65 -3.83 -9.73
C ALA A 454 -31.56 -4.70 -10.61
N PRO A 455 -31.25 -5.99 -10.83
CA PRO A 455 -32.13 -6.85 -11.61
C PRO A 455 -33.46 -7.03 -10.88
N ALA A 456 -34.56 -7.07 -11.63
CA ALA A 456 -35.85 -7.46 -11.08
C ALA A 456 -35.80 -8.92 -10.61
N LEU A 457 -36.51 -9.22 -9.52
CA LEU A 457 -36.72 -10.59 -9.06
C LEU A 457 -37.51 -11.36 -10.12
N ALA A 458 -37.05 -12.56 -10.45
CA ALA A 458 -37.72 -13.44 -11.40
C ALA A 458 -39.17 -13.75 -10.93
N PRO A 459 -40.13 -13.93 -11.87
CA PRO A 459 -41.52 -14.27 -11.55
C PRO A 459 -41.64 -15.56 -10.73
N ARG A 460 -40.80 -16.53 -11.07
CA ARG A 460 -40.67 -17.82 -10.39
C ARG A 460 -39.26 -17.95 -9.82
N SER A 461 -39.16 -18.41 -8.57
CA SER A 461 -37.88 -18.82 -8.00
C SER A 461 -37.44 -20.17 -8.55
N PHE A 462 -36.14 -20.42 -8.55
CA PHE A 462 -35.60 -21.75 -8.88
C PHE A 462 -36.31 -22.88 -8.13
N ARG A 463 -36.62 -22.73 -6.83
CA ARG A 463 -37.34 -23.75 -6.06
C ARG A 463 -38.77 -24.01 -6.54
N GLU A 464 -39.45 -22.99 -7.05
CA GLU A 464 -40.79 -23.14 -7.64
C GLU A 464 -40.71 -23.76 -9.03
N MET A 465 -39.64 -23.50 -9.77
CA MET A 465 -39.38 -24.16 -11.05
C MET A 465 -38.94 -25.61 -10.86
N TRP A 466 -38.22 -25.91 -9.77
CA TRP A 466 -37.66 -27.22 -9.50
C TRP A 466 -38.72 -28.32 -9.36
N GLN A 467 -39.88 -27.98 -8.80
CA GLN A 467 -41.01 -28.93 -8.68
C GLN A 467 -41.55 -29.33 -10.06
N ASP A 468 -41.72 -28.36 -10.95
CA ASP A 468 -42.14 -28.61 -12.34
C ASP A 468 -41.05 -29.34 -13.14
N LEU A 469 -39.77 -28.98 -12.94
CA LEU A 469 -38.64 -29.63 -13.60
C LEU A 469 -38.51 -31.10 -13.18
N GLN A 470 -38.75 -31.42 -11.91
CA GLN A 470 -38.82 -32.82 -11.45
C GLN A 470 -39.97 -33.57 -12.10
N GLN A 471 -41.16 -32.96 -12.20
CA GLN A 471 -42.32 -33.57 -12.88
C GLN A 471 -42.08 -33.79 -14.38
N GLN A 472 -41.41 -32.84 -15.05
CA GLN A 472 -41.01 -32.97 -16.45
C GLN A 472 -39.99 -34.10 -16.66
N GLN A 473 -39.09 -34.32 -15.71
CA GLN A 473 -38.12 -35.43 -15.76
C GLN A 473 -38.81 -36.80 -15.61
N THR A 474 -39.90 -36.88 -14.84
CA THR A 474 -40.73 -38.10 -14.73
C THR A 474 -41.60 -38.35 -15.97
N GLN A 475 -41.80 -37.35 -16.83
CA GLN A 475 -42.61 -37.43 -18.06
C GLN A 475 -41.80 -37.66 -19.33
N ILE A 476 -40.47 -37.82 -19.24
CA ILE A 476 -39.68 -38.30 -20.36
C ILE A 476 -39.94 -39.80 -20.46
N GLU A 477 -41.02 -40.19 -21.15
CA GLU A 477 -41.16 -41.55 -21.67
C GLU A 477 -39.97 -41.78 -22.62
N LEU A 478 -39.07 -42.67 -22.21
CA LEU A 478 -38.01 -43.15 -23.09
C LEU A 478 -38.66 -43.74 -24.33
N ASP A 479 -38.17 -43.36 -25.51
CA ASP A 479 -38.60 -44.00 -26.75
C ASP A 479 -38.53 -45.53 -26.56
N PRO A 480 -39.60 -46.28 -26.90
CA PRO A 480 -39.67 -47.72 -26.65
C PRO A 480 -38.49 -48.50 -27.23
N THR A 481 -37.87 -48.00 -28.31
CA THR A 481 -36.67 -48.60 -28.91
C THR A 481 -35.43 -48.38 -28.05
N ILE A 482 -35.29 -47.21 -27.42
CA ILE A 482 -34.20 -46.90 -26.50
C ILE A 482 -34.38 -47.68 -25.21
N GLN A 483 -35.60 -47.76 -24.69
CA GLN A 483 -35.90 -48.53 -23.48
C GLN A 483 -35.57 -50.02 -23.68
N LYS A 484 -36.02 -50.62 -24.79
CA LYS A 484 -35.71 -52.02 -25.13
C LYS A 484 -34.20 -52.25 -25.29
N ARG A 485 -33.48 -51.32 -25.94
CA ARG A 485 -32.02 -51.42 -26.08
C ARG A 485 -31.31 -51.34 -24.73
N MET A 486 -31.78 -50.49 -23.82
CA MET A 486 -31.23 -50.39 -22.45
C MET A 486 -31.52 -51.66 -21.64
N GLU A 487 -32.71 -52.24 -21.74
CA GLU A 487 -33.06 -53.51 -21.09
C GLU A 487 -32.22 -54.68 -21.62
N GLU A 488 -31.99 -54.76 -22.94
CA GLU A 488 -31.10 -55.76 -23.55
C GLU A 488 -29.64 -55.58 -23.11
N MET A 489 -29.17 -54.33 -22.97
CA MET A 489 -27.83 -54.05 -22.45
C MET A 489 -27.69 -54.40 -20.96
N LEU A 490 -28.73 -54.18 -20.16
CA LEU A 490 -28.76 -54.58 -18.74
C LEU A 490 -28.79 -56.10 -18.58
N LYS A 491 -29.57 -56.82 -19.40
CA LYS A 491 -29.53 -58.29 -19.45
C LYS A 491 -28.15 -58.82 -19.81
N LYS A 492 -27.53 -58.30 -20.88
CA LYS A 492 -26.16 -58.69 -21.25
C LYS A 492 -25.15 -58.46 -20.12
N ARG A 493 -25.31 -57.40 -19.32
CA ARG A 493 -24.47 -57.13 -18.15
C ARG A 493 -24.74 -58.07 -16.98
N GLY A 494 -26.00 -58.46 -16.76
CA GLY A 494 -26.37 -59.47 -15.75
C GLY A 494 -25.84 -60.86 -16.11
N ASP A 495 -25.98 -61.26 -17.37
CA ASP A 495 -25.50 -62.54 -17.89
C ASP A 495 -23.96 -62.63 -17.85
N GLN A 496 -23.26 -61.51 -18.08
CA GLN A 496 -21.80 -61.43 -17.90
C GLN A 496 -21.39 -61.61 -16.42
N HIS A 497 -22.14 -61.04 -15.48
CA HIS A 497 -21.86 -61.16 -14.05
C HIS A 497 -22.10 -62.58 -13.52
N GLU A 498 -23.07 -63.33 -14.05
CA GLU A 498 -23.28 -64.75 -13.71
C GLU A 498 -22.25 -65.68 -14.38
N SER A 499 -21.70 -65.29 -15.52
CA SER A 499 -20.63 -66.06 -16.20
C SER A 499 -19.24 -65.89 -15.58
N GLU A 500 -19.02 -64.82 -14.80
CA GLU A 500 -17.77 -64.59 -14.05
C GLU A 500 -17.79 -65.19 -12.62
N GLN A 501 -18.94 -65.73 -12.17
CA GLN A 501 -19.11 -66.39 -10.86
C GLN A 501 -19.25 -67.92 -10.91
N LYS A 502 -19.16 -68.52 -12.10
CA LYS A 502 -19.00 -69.97 -12.32
C LYS A 502 -17.61 -70.25 -12.87
#